data_AF-T0YC11-F1
#
_entry.id   AF-T0YC11-F1
#
_cell.length_a   1.000
_cell.length_b   1.000
_cell.length_c   1.000
_cell.angle_alpha   90.00
_cell.angle_beta   90.00
_cell.angle_gamma   90.00
#
_symmetry.space_group_name_H-M   'P 1'
#
loop_
_entity.id
_entity.type
_entity.pdbx_description
1 polymer ?
#
loop_
_entity_poly.entity_id
_entity_poly.type
_entity_poly.pdbx_seq_one_letter_code
_entity_poly.pdbx_strand_id
1 'polypeptide(L)'
;NVVLHVLDTAWARQCQGLGSLVRYCDDFVVLASTRARVVEAKARIEAILEPLGLRLHPDKTRVSCLDKGQEGFIFLGFEHRMRESKKWRGRWYLNRWPSPRAMASIRAKVKQRTARRFASLPLEVVVVEYLNPVLRGWGRTFRYGNSSRKFNAIDSYVHERLAMLAS
;
A
#
# COMPACT_ATOMS: atom_id res chain seq x y z
N ASN A 1 1.74 -13.19 -19.02
CA ASN A 1 1.35 -11.75 -19.04
C ASN A 1 1.20 -11.19 -20.47
N VAL A 2 0.71 -11.95 -21.44
CA VAL A 2 0.59 -11.47 -22.84
C VAL A 2 -0.57 -10.46 -22.99
N VAL A 3 -1.69 -10.70 -22.30
CA VAL A 3 -2.90 -9.85 -22.40
C VAL A 3 -2.66 -8.43 -21.87
N LEU A 4 -2.00 -8.28 -20.72
CA LEU A 4 -1.72 -6.96 -20.14
C LEU A 4 -0.52 -6.26 -20.80
N HIS A 5 0.29 -6.96 -21.59
CA HIS A 5 1.31 -6.31 -22.40
C HIS A 5 0.69 -5.43 -23.51
N VAL A 6 -0.51 -5.80 -23.99
CA VAL A 6 -1.30 -4.98 -24.92
C VAL A 6 -1.65 -3.63 -24.29
N LEU A 7 -2.00 -3.61 -22.99
CA LEU A 7 -2.26 -2.36 -22.27
C LEU A 7 -1.02 -1.47 -22.22
N ASP A 8 0.14 -2.02 -21.86
CA ASP A 8 1.39 -1.24 -21.78
C ASP A 8 1.78 -0.67 -23.16
N THR A 9 1.62 -1.46 -24.22
CA THR A 9 1.96 -1.04 -25.59
C THR A 9 0.97 -0.03 -26.15
N ALA A 10 -0.34 -0.22 -25.92
CA ALA A 10 -1.37 0.72 -26.33
C ALA A 10 -1.21 2.05 -25.57
N TRP A 11 -0.91 2.00 -24.27
CA TRP A 11 -0.62 3.18 -23.47
C TRP A 11 0.59 3.94 -24.02
N ALA A 12 1.69 3.23 -24.31
CA ALA A 12 2.90 3.82 -24.86
C ALA A 12 2.68 4.51 -26.23
N ARG A 13 1.78 3.97 -27.05
CA ARG A 13 1.51 4.51 -28.39
C ARG A 13 0.51 5.67 -28.39
N GLN A 14 -0.51 5.61 -27.53
CA GLN A 14 -1.70 6.46 -27.67
C GLN A 14 -1.94 7.39 -26.48
N CYS A 15 -1.32 7.12 -25.32
CA CYS A 15 -1.67 7.76 -24.05
C CYS A 15 -0.48 8.35 -23.29
N GLN A 16 0.75 8.31 -23.82
CA GLN A 16 1.92 8.93 -23.18
C GLN A 16 1.70 10.42 -22.86
N GLY A 17 0.96 11.10 -23.73
CA GLY A 17 0.58 12.50 -23.56
C GLY A 17 -0.46 12.75 -22.48
N LEU A 18 -1.01 11.74 -21.80
CA LEU A 18 -2.02 11.88 -20.74
C LEU A 18 -1.40 11.78 -19.35
N GLY A 19 -0.41 10.90 -19.16
CA GLY A 19 0.27 10.73 -17.86
C GLY A 19 1.19 9.51 -17.81
N SER A 20 1.61 9.16 -16.60
CA SER A 20 2.47 8.00 -16.34
C SER A 20 1.66 6.82 -15.81
N LEU A 21 1.73 5.69 -16.50
CA LEU A 21 1.15 4.42 -16.06
C LEU A 21 2.20 3.61 -15.27
N VAL A 22 1.84 3.18 -14.07
CA VAL A 22 2.64 2.26 -13.25
C VAL A 22 1.80 1.02 -13.00
N ARG A 23 2.28 -0.14 -13.46
CA ARG A 23 1.56 -1.43 -13.36
C ARG A 23 2.35 -2.45 -12.56
N TYR A 24 1.63 -3.28 -11.82
CA TYR A 24 2.12 -4.45 -11.12
C TYR A 24 1.11 -5.59 -11.23
N CYS A 25 1.43 -6.61 -12.03
CA CYS A 25 0.48 -7.66 -12.43
C CYS A 25 -0.82 -7.02 -12.95
N ASP A 26 -1.95 -7.26 -12.28
CA ASP A 26 -3.28 -6.77 -12.65
C ASP A 26 -3.62 -5.40 -12.02
N ASP A 27 -2.88 -4.96 -10.99
CA ASP A 27 -3.07 -3.67 -10.35
C ASP A 27 -2.23 -2.59 -11.04
N PHE A 28 -2.81 -1.42 -11.31
CA PHE A 28 -2.09 -0.29 -11.88
C PHE A 28 -2.60 1.06 -11.37
N VAL A 29 -1.78 2.08 -11.54
CA VAL A 29 -2.09 3.48 -11.21
C VAL A 29 -1.66 4.37 -12.36
N VAL A 30 -2.51 5.34 -12.70
CA VAL A 30 -2.19 6.41 -13.64
C VAL A 30 -2.00 7.71 -12.88
N LEU A 31 -0.85 8.35 -13.08
CA LEU A 31 -0.54 9.67 -12.54
C LEU A 31 -0.59 10.71 -13.66
N ALA A 32 -1.41 11.74 -13.49
CA ALA A 32 -1.48 12.85 -14.43
C ALA A 32 -1.54 14.19 -13.68
N SER A 33 -1.18 15.27 -14.39
CA SER A 33 -1.12 16.62 -13.84
C SER A 33 -2.50 17.25 -13.59
N THR A 34 -3.54 16.80 -14.30
CA THR A 34 -4.89 17.37 -14.19
C THR A 34 -5.94 16.28 -14.10
N ARG A 35 -7.06 16.60 -13.44
CA ARG A 35 -8.21 15.70 -13.33
C ARG A 35 -8.78 15.32 -14.69
N ALA A 36 -8.86 16.27 -15.63
CA ALA A 36 -9.34 16.03 -16.99
C ALA A 36 -8.52 14.93 -17.69
N ARG A 37 -7.19 14.99 -17.58
CA ARG A 37 -6.29 13.98 -18.17
C ARG A 37 -6.45 12.61 -17.51
N VAL A 38 -6.71 12.54 -16.20
CA VAL A 38 -7.00 11.26 -15.52
C VAL A 38 -8.31 10.67 -16.01
N VAL A 39 -9.35 11.49 -16.19
CA VAL A 39 -10.66 11.03 -16.68
C VAL A 39 -10.54 10.53 -18.11
N GLU A 40 -9.82 11.25 -18.98
CA GLU A 40 -9.56 10.79 -20.35
C GLU A 40 -8.73 9.50 -20.33
N ALA A 41 -7.66 9.42 -19.54
CA ALA A 41 -6.86 8.22 -19.39
C ALA A 41 -7.69 7.00 -18.97
N LYS A 42 -8.62 7.18 -18.02
CA LYS A 42 -9.55 6.13 -17.59
C LYS A 42 -10.40 5.64 -18.77
N ALA A 43 -10.99 6.55 -19.54
CA ALA A 43 -11.82 6.20 -20.70
C ALA A 43 -11.00 5.47 -21.78
N ARG A 44 -9.77 5.91 -22.06
CA ARG A 44 -8.87 5.24 -23.00
C ARG A 44 -8.50 3.83 -22.54
N ILE A 45 -8.21 3.66 -21.25
CA ILE A 45 -7.91 2.34 -20.68
C ILE A 45 -9.12 1.42 -20.79
N GLU A 46 -10.33 1.90 -20.48
CA GLU A 46 -11.55 1.11 -20.63
C GLU A 46 -11.75 0.65 -22.07
N ALA A 47 -11.56 1.52 -23.05
CA ALA A 47 -11.64 1.17 -24.48
C ALA A 47 -10.55 0.17 -24.93
N ILE A 48 -9.36 0.21 -24.33
CA ILE A 48 -8.29 -0.76 -24.62
C ILE A 48 -8.60 -2.13 -24.00
N LEU A 49 -9.23 -2.16 -22.81
CA LEU A 49 -9.53 -3.39 -22.08
C LEU A 49 -10.78 -4.12 -22.59
N GLU A 50 -11.77 -3.37 -23.08
CA GLU A 50 -13.03 -3.91 -23.59
C GLU A 50 -12.86 -5.03 -24.64
N PRO A 51 -12.06 -4.88 -25.73
CA PRO A 51 -11.86 -5.94 -26.71
C PRO A 51 -11.09 -7.14 -26.16
N LEU A 52 -10.42 -7.00 -25.02
CA LEU A 52 -9.73 -8.09 -24.32
C LEU A 52 -10.68 -8.84 -23.36
N GLY A 53 -11.96 -8.45 -23.29
CA GLY A 53 -12.92 -9.01 -22.34
C GLY A 53 -12.66 -8.59 -20.88
N LEU A 54 -11.83 -7.57 -20.67
CA LEU A 54 -11.46 -7.07 -19.35
C LEU A 54 -12.24 -5.79 -19.02
N ARG A 55 -12.58 -5.61 -17.75
CA ARG A 55 -13.26 -4.40 -17.26
C ARG A 55 -12.61 -3.92 -15.97
N LEU A 56 -12.59 -2.60 -15.78
CA LEU A 56 -12.19 -2.01 -14.52
C LEU A 56 -13.23 -2.30 -13.45
N HIS A 57 -12.76 -2.69 -12.27
CA HIS A 57 -13.66 -2.97 -11.15
C HIS A 57 -14.19 -1.64 -10.58
N PRO A 58 -15.51 -1.36 -10.65
CA PRO A 58 -16.07 -0.05 -10.32
C PRO A 58 -15.73 0.40 -8.90
N ASP A 59 -15.79 -0.52 -7.93
CA ASP A 59 -15.50 -0.18 -6.52
C ASP A 59 -14.02 -0.03 -6.19
N LYS A 60 -13.12 -0.53 -7.04
CA LYS A 60 -11.66 -0.45 -6.82
C LYS A 60 -11.04 0.73 -7.56
N THR A 61 -11.66 1.18 -8.65
CA THR A 61 -11.15 2.28 -9.47
C THR A 61 -11.59 3.62 -8.89
N ARG A 62 -10.63 4.41 -8.43
CA ARG A 62 -10.90 5.75 -7.86
C ARG A 62 -9.95 6.79 -8.44
N VAL A 63 -10.48 7.94 -8.80
CA VAL A 63 -9.69 9.15 -9.10
C VAL A 63 -9.43 9.87 -7.77
N SER A 64 -8.15 10.08 -7.42
CA SER A 64 -7.78 10.76 -6.17
C SER A 64 -6.92 12.00 -6.46
N CYS A 65 -7.17 13.10 -5.77
CA CYS A 65 -6.42 14.34 -5.88
C CYS A 65 -5.27 14.40 -4.86
N LEU A 66 -4.03 14.35 -5.34
CA LEU A 66 -2.85 14.39 -4.47
C LEU A 66 -2.41 15.80 -4.09
N ASP A 67 -3.12 16.83 -4.55
CA ASP A 67 -2.75 18.22 -4.29
C ASP A 67 -2.71 18.51 -2.78
N LYS A 68 -1.57 19.05 -2.33
CA LYS A 68 -1.29 19.38 -0.93
C LYS A 68 -1.68 18.27 0.05
N GLY A 69 -1.61 17.01 -0.39
CA GLY A 69 -1.92 15.85 0.44
C GLY A 69 -3.36 15.82 0.95
N GLN A 70 -4.32 16.44 0.26
CA GLN A 70 -5.74 16.35 0.61
C GLN A 70 -6.20 14.88 0.61
N GLU A 71 -5.87 14.17 -0.47
CA GLU A 71 -6.13 12.74 -0.59
C GLU A 71 -4.84 11.95 -0.81
N GLY A 72 -4.98 10.63 -0.78
CA GLY A 72 -3.95 9.66 -1.12
C GLY A 72 -4.58 8.44 -1.77
N PHE A 73 -3.75 7.48 -2.18
CA PHE A 73 -4.22 6.22 -2.75
C PHE A 73 -3.45 5.04 -2.16
N ILE A 74 -4.05 3.85 -2.21
CA ILE A 74 -3.40 2.63 -1.75
C ILE A 74 -2.94 1.86 -2.98
N PHE A 75 -1.66 1.48 -3.00
CA PHE A 75 -1.07 0.66 -4.05
C PHE A 75 -0.03 -0.28 -3.45
N LEU A 76 -0.12 -1.57 -3.78
CA LEU A 76 0.79 -2.64 -3.26
C LEU A 76 0.91 -2.66 -1.73
N GLY A 77 -0.20 -2.40 -1.04
CA GLY A 77 -0.25 -2.37 0.43
C GLY A 77 0.30 -1.10 1.08
N PHE A 78 0.83 -0.16 0.29
CA PHE A 78 1.27 1.16 0.75
C PHE A 78 0.20 2.22 0.49
N GLU A 79 -0.04 3.07 1.47
CA GLU A 79 -0.72 4.34 1.28
C GLU A 79 0.28 5.38 0.79
N HIS A 80 -0.02 6.00 -0.35
CA HIS A 80 0.76 7.06 -0.99
C HIS A 80 0.03 8.38 -0.82
N ARG A 81 0.71 9.37 -0.26
CA ARG A 81 0.11 10.69 0.02
C ARG A 81 1.17 11.78 0.04
N MET A 82 0.84 12.93 -0.53
CA MET A 82 1.72 14.10 -0.47
C MET A 82 1.84 14.61 0.96
N ARG A 83 3.06 14.97 1.36
CA ARG A 83 3.36 15.56 2.66
C ARG A 83 4.27 16.75 2.46
N GLU A 84 3.96 17.83 3.16
CA GLU A 84 4.84 18.99 3.22
C GLU A 84 6.10 18.64 4.01
N SER A 85 7.24 19.11 3.50
CA SER A 85 8.51 18.98 4.19
C SER A 85 8.56 19.87 5.42
N LYS A 86 8.95 19.26 6.54
CA LYS A 86 9.18 20.00 7.79
C LYS A 86 10.40 20.92 7.72
N LYS A 87 11.40 20.57 6.89
CA LYS A 87 12.64 21.34 6.73
C LYS A 87 12.48 22.47 5.72
N TRP A 88 11.66 22.26 4.69
CA TRP A 88 11.47 23.17 3.57
C TRP A 88 9.98 23.42 3.37
N ARG A 89 9.43 24.38 4.14
CA ARG A 89 8.01 24.76 4.03
C ARG A 89 7.68 25.17 2.59
N GLY A 90 6.48 24.82 2.14
CA GLY A 90 6.03 24.96 0.76
C GLY A 90 6.45 23.84 -0.18
N ARG A 91 7.39 22.96 0.20
CA ARG A 91 7.82 21.84 -0.64
C ARG A 91 7.10 20.55 -0.26
N TRP A 92 6.44 19.94 -1.24
CA TRP A 92 5.66 18.72 -1.08
C TRP A 92 6.36 17.51 -1.70
N TYR A 93 6.27 16.38 -1.02
CA TYR A 93 6.87 15.12 -1.45
C TYR A 93 5.87 13.99 -1.29
N LEU A 94 5.94 13.01 -2.20
CA LEU A 94 5.15 11.80 -2.10
C LEU A 94 5.77 10.88 -1.06
N ASN A 95 5.10 10.76 0.09
CA ASN A 95 5.47 9.78 1.09
C ASN A 95 4.64 8.50 0.90
N ARG A 96 5.21 7.37 1.33
CA ARG A 96 4.51 6.09 1.35
C ARG A 96 4.71 5.36 2.68
N TRP A 97 3.67 4.71 3.21
CA TRP A 97 3.73 3.93 4.45
C TRP A 97 2.71 2.78 4.41
N PRO A 98 2.76 1.79 5.32
CA PRO A 98 1.79 0.69 5.34
C PRO A 98 0.35 1.19 5.41
N SER A 99 -0.49 0.72 4.49
CA SER A 99 -1.92 1.05 4.44
C SER A 99 -2.66 0.65 5.73
N PRO A 100 -3.84 1.23 6.01
CA PRO A 100 -4.67 0.83 7.15
C PRO A 100 -4.96 -0.68 7.17
N ARG A 101 -5.21 -1.29 6.00
CA ARG A 101 -5.41 -2.73 5.86
C ARG A 101 -4.15 -3.53 6.23
N ALA A 102 -2.97 -3.09 5.77
CA ALA A 102 -1.71 -3.72 6.13
C ALA A 102 -1.44 -3.64 7.64
N MET A 103 -1.73 -2.49 8.26
CA MET A 103 -1.62 -2.28 9.71
C MET A 103 -2.60 -3.16 10.50
N ALA A 104 -3.85 -3.27 10.05
CA ALA A 104 -4.83 -4.15 10.68
C ALA A 104 -4.42 -5.62 10.57
N SER A 105 -3.92 -6.05 9.40
CA SER A 105 -3.47 -7.41 9.16
C SER A 105 -2.31 -7.80 10.09
N ILE A 106 -1.28 -6.94 10.23
CA ILE A 106 -0.15 -7.26 11.12
C ILE A 106 -0.58 -7.29 12.59
N ARG A 107 -1.43 -6.35 13.05
CA ARG A 107 -1.97 -6.40 14.41
C ARG A 107 -2.76 -7.67 14.69
N ALA A 108 -3.59 -8.11 13.73
CA ALA A 108 -4.34 -9.36 13.86
C ALA A 108 -3.40 -10.57 13.98
N LYS A 109 -2.33 -10.63 13.17
CA LYS A 109 -1.31 -11.68 13.27
C LYS A 109 -0.58 -11.64 14.61
N VAL A 110 -0.15 -10.47 15.08
CA VAL A 110 0.48 -10.30 16.40
C VAL A 110 -0.46 -10.78 17.51
N LYS A 111 -1.72 -10.36 17.50
CA LYS A 111 -2.74 -10.83 18.46
C LYS A 111 -2.91 -12.34 18.43
N GLN A 112 -2.97 -12.93 17.24
CA GLN A 112 -3.13 -14.38 17.08
C GLN A 112 -1.92 -15.15 17.63
N ARG A 113 -0.70 -14.64 17.43
CA ARG A 113 0.57 -15.24 17.88
C ARG A 113 0.89 -14.97 19.36
N THR A 114 0.16 -14.05 19.98
CA THR A 114 0.21 -13.73 21.42
C THR A 114 -1.12 -14.06 22.12
N ALA A 115 -1.84 -15.06 21.62
CA ALA A 115 -3.10 -15.51 22.21
C ALA A 115 -2.85 -16.27 23.51
N ARG A 116 -3.80 -16.22 24.46
CA ARG A 116 -3.69 -16.87 25.79
C ARG A 116 -3.37 -18.36 25.75
N ARG A 117 -3.73 -19.08 24.68
CA ARG A 117 -3.36 -20.49 24.50
C ARG A 117 -1.84 -20.75 24.48
N PHE A 118 -1.04 -19.70 24.28
CA PHE A 118 0.42 -19.77 24.33
C PHE A 118 1.00 -19.32 25.68
N ALA A 119 0.17 -18.99 26.68
CA ALA A 119 0.63 -18.51 27.98
C ALA A 119 1.41 -19.57 28.79
N SER A 120 1.20 -20.85 28.49
CA SER A 120 1.97 -21.95 29.09
C SER A 120 3.34 -22.17 28.45
N LEU A 121 3.66 -21.48 27.35
CA LEU A 121 4.97 -21.55 26.71
C LEU A 121 5.91 -20.51 27.32
N PRO A 122 7.22 -20.79 27.38
CA PRO A 122 8.20 -19.76 27.69
C PRO A 122 8.07 -18.56 26.75
N LEU A 123 8.12 -17.35 27.31
CA LEU A 123 7.94 -16.11 26.54
C LEU A 123 8.92 -16.02 25.37
N GLU A 124 10.17 -16.47 25.58
CA GLU A 124 11.20 -16.52 24.54
C GLU A 124 10.78 -17.37 23.35
N VAL A 125 10.18 -18.54 23.58
CA VAL A 125 9.67 -19.42 22.52
C VAL A 125 8.59 -18.70 21.71
N VAL A 126 7.63 -18.04 22.38
CA VAL A 126 6.58 -17.25 21.72
C VAL A 126 7.18 -16.15 20.84
N VAL A 127 8.17 -15.42 21.37
CA VAL A 127 8.82 -14.32 20.64
C VAL A 127 9.62 -14.84 19.45
N VAL A 128 10.52 -15.81 19.67
CA VAL A 128 11.49 -16.28 18.68
C VAL A 128 10.82 -17.06 17.56
N GLU A 129 9.92 -17.98 17.89
CA GLU A 129 9.35 -18.91 16.91
C GLU A 129 8.08 -18.38 16.25
N TYR A 130 7.24 -17.66 16.99
CA TYR A 130 5.89 -17.29 16.52
C TYR A 130 5.78 -15.83 16.09
N LEU A 131 6.44 -14.91 16.80
CA LEU A 131 6.29 -13.48 16.57
C LEU A 131 7.33 -12.92 15.59
N ASN A 132 8.61 -13.21 15.84
CA ASN A 132 9.73 -12.69 15.07
C ASN A 132 9.64 -12.97 13.56
N PRO A 133 9.30 -14.18 13.08
CA PRO A 133 9.18 -14.42 11.64
C PRO A 133 8.13 -13.53 10.97
N VAL A 134 7.00 -13.30 11.64
CA VAL A 134 5.92 -12.43 11.15
C VAL A 134 6.36 -10.98 11.09
N LEU A 135 6.97 -10.47 12.17
CA LEU A 135 7.45 -9.09 12.25
C LEU A 135 8.58 -8.82 11.25
N ARG A 136 9.54 -9.74 11.11
CA ARG A 136 10.65 -9.62 10.14
C ARG A 136 10.13 -9.61 8.70
N GLY A 137 9.21 -10.51 8.36
CA GLY A 137 8.60 -10.55 7.03
C GLY A 137 7.88 -9.24 6.70
N TRP A 138 7.06 -8.75 7.63
CA TRP A 138 6.34 -7.48 7.47
C TRP A 138 7.29 -6.28 7.38
N GLY A 139 8.30 -6.22 8.26
CA GLY A 139 9.33 -5.18 8.25
C GLY A 139 10.09 -5.14 6.92
N ARG A 140 10.43 -6.31 6.35
CA ARG A 140 11.11 -6.42 5.05
C ARG A 140 10.26 -5.84 3.92
N THR A 141 8.94 -6.07 3.92
CA THR A 141 8.05 -5.48 2.91
C THR A 141 8.00 -3.96 3.02
N PHE A 142 7.84 -3.43 4.24
CA PHE A 142 7.56 -2.01 4.44
C PHE A 142 8.79 -1.12 4.71
N ARG A 143 10.01 -1.70 4.71
CA ARG A 143 11.28 -0.98 4.93
C ARG A 143 11.56 0.11 3.88
N TYR A 144 11.01 -0.03 2.68
CA TYR A 144 11.24 0.89 1.58
C TYR A 144 10.34 2.14 1.65
N GLY A 145 9.59 2.36 2.75
CA GLY A 145 8.70 3.52 2.92
C GLY A 145 9.07 4.44 4.07
N ASN A 146 8.34 5.55 4.20
CA ASN A 146 8.36 6.46 5.34
C ASN A 146 7.58 5.87 6.54
N SER A 147 7.97 4.67 6.95
CA SER A 147 7.16 3.78 7.80
C SER A 147 7.46 3.89 9.30
N SER A 148 8.45 4.69 9.73
CA SER A 148 8.96 4.70 11.11
C SER A 148 7.85 4.87 12.17
N ARG A 149 6.91 5.81 11.95
CA ARG A 149 5.78 6.01 12.87
C ARG A 149 4.84 4.79 12.94
N LYS A 150 4.68 4.08 11.82
CA LYS A 150 3.87 2.86 11.75
C LYS A 150 4.58 1.69 12.41
N PHE A 151 5.91 1.60 12.28
CA PHE A 151 6.73 0.60 12.97
C PHE A 151 6.64 0.79 14.48
N ASN A 152 6.89 2.01 14.98
CA ASN A 152 6.75 2.30 16.41
C ASN A 152 5.35 1.95 16.96
N ALA A 153 4.29 2.18 16.17
CA ALA A 153 2.93 1.81 16.58
C ALA A 153 2.73 0.28 16.68
N ILE A 154 3.41 -0.51 15.85
CA ILE A 154 3.42 -1.98 15.98
C ILE A 154 4.28 -2.42 17.15
N ASP A 155 5.44 -1.78 17.36
CA ASP A 155 6.32 -2.11 18.49
C ASP A 155 5.61 -1.87 19.83
N SER A 156 4.96 -0.71 20.02
CA SER A 156 4.14 -0.44 21.21
C SER A 156 3.04 -1.48 21.41
N TYR A 157 2.36 -1.88 20.33
CA TYR A 157 1.32 -2.91 20.40
C TYR A 157 1.89 -4.28 20.77
N VAL A 158 3.06 -4.65 20.23
CA VAL A 158 3.76 -5.88 20.58
C VAL A 158 4.13 -5.88 22.07
N HIS A 159 4.69 -4.79 22.59
CA HIS A 159 5.02 -4.68 24.01
C HIS A 159 3.80 -4.87 24.91
N GLU A 160 2.67 -4.23 24.58
CA GLU A 160 1.40 -4.39 25.30
C GLU A 160 0.93 -5.86 25.30
N ARG A 161 1.00 -6.53 24.15
CA ARG A 161 0.61 -7.94 24.00
C ARG A 161 1.50 -8.89 24.78
N LEU A 162 2.81 -8.65 24.81
CA LEU A 162 3.76 -9.49 25.56
C LEU A 162 3.61 -9.28 27.07
N ALA A 163 3.39 -8.04 27.53
CA ALA A 163 3.12 -7.77 28.94
C ALA A 163 1.86 -8.51 29.44
N MET A 164 0.78 -8.51 28.65
CA MET A 164 -0.43 -9.28 28.96
C MET A 164 -0.26 -10.81 28.89
N LEU A 165 0.76 -11.30 28.20
CA LEU A 165 1.02 -12.74 28.11
C LEU A 165 1.91 -13.23 29.26
N ALA A 166 2.78 -12.35 29.77
CA ALA A 166 3.67 -12.62 30.89
C ALA A 166 3.02 -12.39 32.27
N SER A 167 1.86 -11.73 32.32
CA SER A 167 1.01 -11.56 33.50
C SER A 167 0.13 -12.77 33.73
#